data_AF-A0A376AHT4-F1
#
_entry.id   AF-A0A376AHT4-F1
#
_cell.length_a   1.000
_cell.length_b   1.000
_cell.length_c   1.000
_cell.angle_alpha   90.00
_cell.angle_beta   90.00
_cell.angle_gamma   90.00
#
_symmetry.space_group_name_H-M   'P 1'
#
loop_
_entity.id
_entity.type
_entity.pdbx_description
1 polymer ?
#
loop_
_entity_poly.entity_id
_entity_poly.type
_entity_poly.pdbx_seq_one_letter_code
_entity_poly.pdbx_strand_id
1 'polypeptide(L)'
;MTIVPMQENFLIVDNAFEDVGSAQIFGTGHGHVFSDNRSLRSSGFAAISLDCRHPQPNFYIQFLGNETLSAGFRRSAEIAAIGRQFKGNDTLPTFGLVIRDNRLRAASSIRVNGGSAAVPAVRGVLIEQNRIENTDTGIEVGPGVEELVLRDNAMRHVQVPLKHP
;
A
#
# COMPACT_ATOMS: atom_id res chain seq x y z
N MET A 1 22.94 -8.47 -3.01
CA MET A 1 23.35 -7.38 -2.11
C MET A 1 22.33 -6.26 -2.29
N THR A 2 21.24 -6.24 -1.51
CA THR A 2 20.19 -5.19 -1.63
C THR A 2 20.82 -3.78 -1.60
N ILE A 3 20.23 -2.82 -2.33
CA ILE A 3 20.76 -1.45 -2.44
C ILE A 3 20.86 -0.77 -1.06
N VAL A 4 20.03 -1.21 -0.10
CA VAL A 4 20.05 -0.78 1.30
C VAL A 4 19.96 -2.00 2.22
N PRO A 5 20.51 -1.94 3.46
CA PRO A 5 20.32 -2.98 4.47
C PRO A 5 18.83 -3.28 4.72
N MET A 6 18.55 -4.48 5.24
CA MET A 6 17.21 -4.79 5.75
C MET A 6 16.84 -3.80 6.86
N GLN A 7 15.63 -3.26 6.77
CA GLN A 7 15.08 -2.32 7.73
C GLN A 7 14.00 -3.05 8.53
N GLU A 8 14.09 -2.99 9.86
CA GLU A 8 13.20 -3.74 10.74
C GLU A 8 12.53 -2.82 11.77
N ASN A 9 11.23 -3.04 11.98
CA ASN A 9 10.45 -2.52 13.10
C ASN A 9 10.48 -0.99 13.25
N PHE A 10 10.60 -0.26 12.14
CA PHE A 10 10.47 1.19 12.15
C PHE A 10 9.03 1.62 12.44
N LEU A 11 8.93 2.64 13.29
CA LEU A 11 7.70 3.34 13.60
C LEU A 11 7.78 4.73 12.98
N ILE A 12 6.90 4.99 12.01
CA ILE A 12 6.74 6.28 11.35
C ILE A 12 5.39 6.81 11.83
N VAL A 13 5.42 7.67 12.84
CA VAL A 13 4.22 8.09 13.58
C VAL A 13 4.10 9.60 13.61
N ASP A 14 2.89 10.12 13.38
CA ASP A 14 2.54 11.54 13.52
C ASP A 14 3.42 12.49 12.69
N ASN A 15 3.75 12.06 11.46
CA ASN A 15 4.50 12.89 10.50
C ASN A 15 3.56 13.59 9.52
N ALA A 16 4.03 14.72 8.99
CA ALA A 16 3.41 15.41 7.86
C ALA A 16 4.29 15.31 6.61
N PHE A 17 3.74 14.74 5.54
CA PHE A 17 4.36 14.63 4.22
C PHE A 17 3.63 15.56 3.25
N GLU A 18 4.29 16.63 2.80
CA GLU A 18 3.71 17.64 1.91
C GLU A 18 4.61 17.90 0.70
N ASP A 19 4.02 17.99 -0.50
CA ASP A 19 4.73 18.26 -1.76
C ASP A 19 5.86 17.25 -2.08
N VAL A 20 5.66 15.99 -1.70
CA VAL A 20 6.60 14.89 -1.91
C VAL A 20 6.02 13.79 -2.81
N GLY A 21 6.86 12.80 -3.14
CA GLY A 21 6.42 11.52 -3.72
C GLY A 21 5.59 10.69 -2.72
N SER A 22 5.87 9.40 -2.63
CA SER A 22 5.28 8.55 -1.58
C SER A 22 6.21 8.50 -0.37
N ALA A 23 5.63 8.49 0.83
CA ALA A 23 6.32 7.96 2.00
C ALA A 23 6.38 6.43 1.83
N GLN A 24 7.55 5.93 1.45
CA GLN A 24 7.70 4.59 0.93
C GLN A 24 8.80 3.81 1.65
N ILE A 25 8.55 2.51 1.84
CA ILE A 25 9.58 1.55 2.22
C ILE A 25 10.44 1.25 0.99
N PHE A 26 11.72 1.62 1.06
CA PHE A 26 12.69 1.35 0.02
C PHE A 26 13.64 0.25 0.47
N GLY A 27 13.73 -0.84 -0.31
CA GLY A 27 14.51 -2.01 0.07
C GLY A 27 13.70 -3.09 0.75
N THR A 28 14.37 -3.87 1.61
CA THR A 28 13.74 -4.96 2.36
C THR A 28 13.16 -4.43 3.66
N GLY A 29 11.84 -4.43 3.80
CA GLY A 29 11.14 -3.95 4.98
C GLY A 29 10.50 -5.08 5.77
N HIS A 30 10.60 -5.02 7.09
CA HIS A 30 9.97 -5.99 7.99
C HIS A 30 9.36 -5.29 9.21
N GLY A 31 8.07 -5.53 9.47
CA GLY A 31 7.39 -5.08 10.68
C GLY A 31 7.23 -3.56 10.80
N HIS A 32 7.29 -2.81 9.69
CA HIS A 32 7.13 -1.36 9.75
C HIS A 32 5.69 -0.95 10.00
N VAL A 33 5.53 0.11 10.78
CA VAL A 33 4.22 0.71 11.08
C VAL A 33 4.25 2.18 10.69
N PHE A 34 3.34 2.57 9.81
CA PHE A 34 3.00 3.95 9.50
C PHE A 34 1.69 4.26 10.23
N SER A 35 1.75 5.05 11.29
CA SER A 35 0.58 5.39 12.11
C SER A 35 0.30 6.88 12.13
N ASP A 36 -0.96 7.26 11.96
CA ASP A 36 -1.43 8.63 12.21
C ASP A 36 -0.68 9.71 11.41
N ASN A 37 -0.07 9.34 10.28
CA ASN A 37 0.64 10.29 9.44
C ASN A 37 -0.34 11.01 8.51
N ARG A 38 0.00 12.25 8.16
CA ARG A 38 -0.75 13.07 7.22
C ARG A 38 0.01 13.25 5.92
N SER A 39 -0.70 13.13 4.81
CA SER A 39 -0.17 13.20 3.46
C SER A 39 -0.97 14.20 2.64
N LEU A 40 -0.33 15.28 2.18
CA LEU A 40 -0.96 16.39 1.45
C LEU A 40 -0.20 16.68 0.16
N ARG A 41 -0.91 16.79 -0.97
CA ARG A 41 -0.31 17.02 -2.28
C ARG A 41 0.87 16.06 -2.54
N SER A 42 0.66 14.77 -2.27
CA SER A 42 1.69 13.74 -2.40
C SER A 42 1.18 12.50 -3.16
N SER A 43 2.00 11.44 -3.25
CA SER A 43 1.58 10.13 -3.78
C SER A 43 1.10 9.14 -2.70
N GLY A 44 1.02 9.56 -1.44
CA GLY A 44 0.53 8.74 -0.33
C GLY A 44 1.60 7.87 0.33
N PHE A 45 1.23 6.65 0.72
CA PHE A 45 2.06 5.71 1.48
C PHE A 45 2.23 4.41 0.69
N ALA A 46 3.44 3.84 0.68
CA ALA A 46 3.69 2.67 -0.16
C ALA A 46 4.64 1.63 0.44
N ALA A 47 4.24 0.37 0.32
CA ALA A 47 5.09 -0.80 0.47
C ALA A 47 5.19 -1.48 -0.90
N ILE A 48 6.33 -1.33 -1.58
CA ILE A 48 6.53 -1.86 -2.93
C ILE A 48 7.71 -2.82 -2.92
N SER A 49 7.42 -4.10 -3.10
CA SER A 49 8.42 -5.14 -3.22
C SER A 49 8.84 -5.31 -4.67
N LEU A 50 10.15 -5.28 -4.90
CA LEU A 50 10.78 -5.24 -6.22
C LEU A 50 11.96 -6.20 -6.29
N ASP A 51 12.43 -6.44 -7.51
CA ASP A 51 13.77 -6.97 -7.77
C ASP A 51 14.64 -5.86 -8.35
N CYS A 52 15.57 -5.36 -7.55
CA CYS A 52 16.57 -4.37 -7.96
C CYS A 52 17.94 -5.04 -8.05
N ARG A 53 18.04 -6.07 -8.91
CA ARG A 53 19.16 -7.06 -9.03
C ARG A 53 19.25 -8.03 -7.83
N HIS A 54 18.38 -7.86 -6.86
CA HIS A 54 18.22 -8.65 -5.66
C HIS A 54 16.78 -8.44 -5.16
N PRO A 55 16.13 -9.46 -4.59
CA PRO A 55 14.80 -9.33 -4.00
C PRO A 55 14.77 -8.31 -2.86
N GLN A 56 13.73 -7.49 -2.83
CA GLN A 56 13.46 -6.50 -1.80
C GLN A 56 12.03 -6.69 -1.28
N PRO A 57 11.79 -7.69 -0.41
CA PRO A 57 10.45 -8.00 0.07
C PRO A 57 9.98 -7.04 1.17
N ASN A 58 8.67 -7.03 1.39
CA ASN A 58 8.01 -6.27 2.46
C ASN A 58 7.07 -7.19 3.25
N PHE A 59 7.39 -7.40 4.52
CA PHE A 59 6.65 -8.33 5.39
C PHE A 59 6.11 -7.65 6.64
N TYR A 60 4.88 -8.00 7.02
CA TYR A 60 4.23 -7.53 8.26
C TYR A 60 4.11 -6.00 8.35
N ILE A 61 3.83 -5.35 7.21
CA ILE A 61 3.74 -3.88 7.12
C ILE A 61 2.32 -3.42 7.47
N GLN A 62 2.24 -2.34 8.23
CA GLN A 62 0.97 -1.78 8.69
C GLN A 62 0.84 -0.30 8.36
N PHE A 63 -0.31 0.08 7.80
CA PHE A 63 -0.76 1.45 7.61
C PHE A 63 -2.01 1.67 8.47
N LEU A 64 -1.86 2.41 9.56
CA LEU A 64 -2.87 2.58 10.61
C LEU A 64 -3.23 4.05 10.75
N GLY A 65 -4.52 4.41 10.72
CA GLY A 65 -4.96 5.77 11.10
C GLY A 65 -4.43 6.92 10.21
N ASN A 66 -3.76 6.65 9.08
CA ASN A 66 -3.15 7.69 8.28
C ASN A 66 -4.21 8.46 7.49
N GLU A 67 -3.89 9.71 7.15
CA GLU A 67 -4.75 10.57 6.35
C GLU A 67 -4.08 11.00 5.05
N THR A 68 -4.75 10.73 3.92
CA THR A 68 -4.37 11.24 2.60
C THR A 68 -5.38 12.29 2.17
N LEU A 69 -4.93 13.54 1.97
CA LEU A 69 -5.81 14.68 1.76
C LEU A 69 -6.03 15.06 0.31
N SER A 70 -4.98 14.97 -0.51
CA SER A 70 -5.05 15.24 -1.94
C SER A 70 -3.84 14.66 -2.65
N ALA A 71 -4.00 14.34 -3.92
CA ALA A 71 -2.92 13.97 -4.80
C ALA A 71 -1.99 15.17 -5.11
N GLY A 72 -0.70 14.88 -5.30
CA GLY A 72 0.31 15.85 -5.74
C GLY A 72 0.55 15.79 -7.25
N PHE A 73 1.79 15.50 -7.64
CA PHE A 73 2.21 15.40 -9.05
C PHE A 73 1.54 14.26 -9.83
N ARG A 74 1.12 13.20 -9.15
CA ARG A 74 0.32 12.11 -9.74
C ARG A 74 -1.16 12.45 -9.65
N ARG A 75 -1.97 11.94 -10.58
CA ARG A 75 -3.44 12.17 -10.59
C ARG A 75 -4.18 11.48 -9.42
N SER A 76 -3.49 10.63 -8.66
CA SER A 76 -4.02 9.96 -7.46
C SER A 76 -2.95 9.87 -6.37
N ALA A 77 -3.39 9.86 -5.12
CA ALA A 77 -2.60 9.43 -3.98
C ALA A 77 -3.09 8.07 -3.48
N GLU A 78 -2.19 7.22 -2.98
CA GLU A 78 -2.55 5.83 -2.68
C GLU A 78 -1.99 5.39 -1.33
N ILE A 79 -2.71 4.51 -0.64
CA ILE A 79 -2.06 3.53 0.24
C ILE A 79 -1.83 2.27 -0.61
N ALA A 80 -0.58 2.03 -0.98
CA ALA A 80 -0.23 1.02 -1.97
C ALA A 80 0.57 -0.14 -1.35
N ALA A 81 0.14 -1.37 -1.62
CA ALA A 81 0.84 -2.60 -1.32
C ALA A 81 1.06 -3.38 -2.63
N ILE A 82 2.29 -3.36 -3.15
CA ILE A 82 2.59 -3.92 -4.47
C ILE A 82 3.68 -4.97 -4.32
N GLY A 83 3.40 -6.20 -4.77
CA GLY A 83 4.39 -7.24 -4.99
C GLY A 83 4.66 -7.39 -6.47
N ARG A 84 5.90 -7.18 -6.92
CA ARG A 84 6.29 -7.45 -8.30
C ARG A 84 7.02 -8.78 -8.41
N GLN A 85 6.50 -9.66 -9.26
CA GLN A 85 7.20 -10.87 -9.68
C GLN A 85 8.49 -10.52 -10.43
N PHE A 86 9.47 -11.40 -10.30
CA PHE A 86 10.71 -11.36 -11.06
C PHE A 86 11.07 -12.77 -11.52
N LYS A 87 11.97 -12.88 -12.51
CA LYS A 87 12.32 -14.17 -13.11
C LYS A 87 12.92 -15.10 -12.04
N GLY A 88 12.38 -16.31 -11.95
CA GLY A 88 12.83 -17.30 -10.97
C GLY A 88 12.26 -17.08 -9.56
N ASN A 89 11.32 -16.15 -9.39
CA ASN A 89 10.60 -16.01 -8.12
C ASN A 89 9.57 -17.12 -7.96
N ASP A 90 9.78 -18.00 -7.00
CA ASP A 90 8.83 -19.01 -6.51
C ASP A 90 8.24 -18.66 -5.14
N THR A 91 8.59 -17.49 -4.59
CA THR A 91 8.23 -17.06 -3.24
C THR A 91 7.43 -15.76 -3.22
N LEU A 92 6.87 -15.42 -2.06
CA LEU A 92 6.05 -14.23 -1.84
C LEU A 92 6.95 -13.02 -1.49
N PRO A 93 7.01 -11.98 -2.33
CA PRO A 93 7.74 -10.75 -2.01
C PRO A 93 6.94 -9.80 -1.09
N THR A 94 5.64 -9.99 -0.90
CA THR A 94 4.83 -9.15 -0.01
C THR A 94 3.87 -10.00 0.82
N PHE A 95 3.94 -9.91 2.15
CA PHE A 95 3.18 -10.79 3.04
C PHE A 95 2.71 -10.09 4.32
N GLY A 96 1.48 -10.37 4.75
CA GLY A 96 0.98 -9.99 6.08
C GLY A 96 0.73 -8.48 6.23
N LEU A 97 -0.05 -7.87 5.34
CA LEU A 97 -0.30 -6.42 5.39
C LEU A 97 -1.58 -6.07 6.12
N VAL A 98 -1.55 -4.96 6.86
CA VAL A 98 -2.73 -4.36 7.48
C VAL A 98 -2.88 -2.92 7.01
N ILE A 99 -4.05 -2.59 6.47
CA ILE A 99 -4.46 -1.23 6.09
C ILE A 99 -5.74 -0.95 6.86
N ARG A 100 -5.63 -0.25 8.00
CA ARG A 100 -6.71 -0.08 8.96
C ARG A 100 -6.94 1.37 9.36
N ASP A 101 -8.22 1.76 9.46
CA ASP A 101 -8.66 3.06 10.01
C ASP A 101 -8.06 4.29 9.30
N ASN A 102 -7.59 4.14 8.06
CA ASN A 102 -7.05 5.25 7.29
C ASN A 102 -8.20 6.10 6.70
N ARG A 103 -7.93 7.38 6.48
CA ARG A 103 -8.85 8.36 5.88
C ARG A 103 -8.29 8.84 4.55
N LEU A 104 -8.93 8.46 3.46
CA LEU A 104 -8.51 8.79 2.11
C LEU A 104 -9.50 9.77 1.51
N ARG A 105 -9.03 10.99 1.21
CA ARG A 105 -9.83 12.08 0.66
C ARG A 105 -9.32 12.48 -0.73
N ALA A 106 -10.24 12.99 -1.56
CA ALA A 106 -9.99 13.72 -2.80
C ALA A 106 -8.92 13.07 -3.71
N ALA A 107 -9.38 12.21 -4.62
CA ALA A 107 -8.54 11.46 -5.55
C ALA A 107 -7.51 10.56 -4.84
N SER A 108 -7.95 9.88 -3.78
CA SER A 108 -7.14 8.92 -3.03
C SER A 108 -7.78 7.53 -3.00
N SER A 109 -6.98 6.48 -3.08
CA SER A 109 -7.45 5.08 -3.08
C SER A 109 -6.53 4.14 -2.31
N ILE A 110 -7.02 2.94 -2.03
CA ILE A 110 -6.18 1.83 -1.56
C ILE A 110 -5.89 0.92 -2.74
N ARG A 111 -4.63 0.53 -2.92
CA ARG A 111 -4.22 -0.33 -4.03
C ARG A 111 -3.41 -1.52 -3.55
N VAL A 112 -3.82 -2.72 -3.94
CA VAL A 112 -3.10 -3.96 -3.66
C VAL A 112 -2.91 -4.74 -4.95
N ASN A 113 -1.68 -5.09 -5.32
CA ASN A 113 -1.42 -5.73 -6.62
C ASN A 113 -0.21 -6.67 -6.57
N GLY A 114 -0.39 -7.92 -7.01
CA GLY A 114 0.67 -8.94 -7.12
C GLY A 114 1.18 -9.17 -8.55
N GLY A 115 0.74 -8.39 -9.52
CA GLY A 115 1.23 -8.39 -10.90
C GLY A 115 0.64 -9.49 -11.79
N SER A 116 0.60 -10.75 -11.34
CA SER A 116 0.03 -11.85 -12.13
C SER A 116 -0.64 -12.92 -11.24
N ALA A 117 -1.79 -13.41 -11.70
CA ALA A 117 -2.56 -14.43 -10.99
C ALA A 117 -1.91 -15.82 -11.05
N ALA A 118 -1.01 -16.07 -12.02
CA ALA A 118 -0.34 -17.37 -12.17
C ALA A 118 0.77 -17.59 -11.13
N VAL A 119 1.35 -16.52 -10.59
CA VAL A 119 2.45 -16.58 -9.59
C VAL A 119 2.22 -15.53 -8.51
N PRO A 120 1.26 -15.74 -7.58
CA PRO A 120 0.88 -14.75 -6.59
C PRO A 120 2.08 -14.12 -5.88
N ALA A 121 2.06 -12.79 -5.72
CA ALA A 121 3.17 -12.03 -5.14
C ALA A 121 2.78 -11.27 -3.86
N VAL A 122 1.49 -11.22 -3.55
CA VAL A 122 0.95 -10.60 -2.35
C VAL A 122 0.03 -11.60 -1.67
N ARG A 123 0.24 -11.87 -0.37
CA ARG A 123 -0.63 -12.75 0.41
C ARG A 123 -0.89 -12.21 1.81
N GLY A 124 -2.08 -12.45 2.35
CA GLY A 124 -2.44 -12.15 3.72
C GLY A 124 -2.61 -10.65 3.92
N VAL A 125 -3.67 -10.09 3.33
CA VAL A 125 -3.93 -8.64 3.35
C VAL A 125 -5.24 -8.38 4.08
N LEU A 126 -5.22 -7.52 5.07
CA LEU A 126 -6.41 -7.02 5.76
C LEU A 126 -6.60 -5.54 5.43
N ILE A 127 -7.73 -5.21 4.80
CA ILE A 127 -8.16 -3.83 4.56
C ILE A 127 -9.45 -3.60 5.32
N GLU A 128 -9.40 -2.80 6.38
CA GLU A 128 -10.59 -2.62 7.20
C GLU A 128 -10.76 -1.25 7.84
N GLN A 129 -12.02 -0.89 8.12
CA GLN A 129 -12.36 0.32 8.86
C GLN A 129 -11.85 1.62 8.22
N ASN A 130 -11.41 1.58 6.96
CA ASN A 130 -10.94 2.75 6.25
C ASN A 130 -12.12 3.58 5.76
N ARG A 131 -11.95 4.90 5.70
CA ARG A 131 -12.93 5.84 5.14
C ARG A 131 -12.38 6.42 3.85
N ILE A 132 -13.10 6.24 2.74
CA ILE A 132 -12.65 6.68 1.41
C ILE A 132 -13.70 7.61 0.81
N GLU A 133 -13.30 8.82 0.44
CA GLU A 133 -14.23 9.86 0.01
C GLU A 133 -13.76 10.65 -1.21
N ASN A 134 -14.71 10.98 -2.10
CA ASN A 134 -14.53 11.88 -3.24
C ASN A 134 -13.41 11.40 -4.19
N THR A 135 -13.56 10.19 -4.72
CA THR A 135 -12.60 9.55 -5.63
C THR A 135 -13.32 8.68 -6.65
N ASP A 136 -12.69 8.41 -7.78
CA ASP A 136 -13.28 7.53 -8.80
C ASP A 136 -13.24 6.07 -8.36
N THR A 137 -12.16 5.63 -7.71
CA THR A 137 -11.99 4.24 -7.25
C THR A 137 -11.62 4.23 -5.77
N GLY A 138 -12.34 3.41 -4.99
CA GLY A 138 -12.09 3.26 -3.56
C GLY A 138 -10.91 2.33 -3.28
N ILE A 139 -11.10 1.05 -3.58
CA ILE A 139 -10.11 -0.01 -3.42
C ILE A 139 -9.86 -0.67 -4.78
N GLU A 140 -8.61 -0.73 -5.23
CA GLU A 140 -8.18 -1.48 -6.40
C GLU A 140 -7.40 -2.73 -5.96
N VAL A 141 -7.90 -3.90 -6.36
CA VAL A 141 -7.24 -5.20 -6.17
C VAL A 141 -6.81 -5.71 -7.54
N GLY A 142 -5.51 -5.76 -7.77
CA GLY A 142 -4.89 -6.35 -8.95
C GLY A 142 -4.77 -7.88 -8.86
N PRO A 143 -4.31 -8.52 -9.93
CA PRO A 143 -4.08 -9.96 -9.95
C PRO A 143 -2.95 -10.36 -8.99
N GLY A 144 -2.87 -11.64 -8.62
CA GLY A 144 -1.77 -12.17 -7.79
C GLY A 144 -1.83 -11.77 -6.32
N VAL A 145 -3.01 -11.39 -5.84
CA VAL A 145 -3.32 -11.12 -4.43
C VAL A 145 -4.10 -12.30 -3.86
N GLU A 146 -3.60 -12.92 -2.80
CA GLU A 146 -4.23 -14.05 -2.11
C GLU A 146 -4.54 -13.70 -0.65
N GLU A 147 -5.51 -14.41 -0.05
CA GLU A 147 -5.90 -14.24 1.36
C GLU A 147 -6.21 -12.77 1.70
N LEU A 148 -7.03 -12.13 0.87
CA LEU A 148 -7.51 -10.77 1.09
C LEU A 148 -8.78 -10.78 1.95
N VAL A 149 -8.78 -10.00 3.02
CA VAL A 149 -9.94 -9.72 3.85
C VAL A 149 -10.30 -8.24 3.73
N LEU A 150 -11.54 -7.97 3.35
CA LEU A 150 -12.14 -6.63 3.34
C LEU A 150 -13.23 -6.58 4.40
N ARG A 151 -13.16 -5.63 5.34
CA ARG A 151 -14.14 -5.53 6.43
C ARG A 151 -14.43 -4.08 6.81
N ASP A 152 -15.68 -3.72 7.01
CA ASP A 152 -16.10 -2.43 7.60
C ASP A 152 -15.49 -1.16 6.97
N ASN A 153 -15.13 -1.18 5.69
CA ASN A 153 -14.67 0.01 4.98
C ASN A 153 -15.88 0.87 4.58
N ALA A 154 -15.81 2.17 4.86
CA ALA A 154 -16.86 3.14 4.52
C ALA A 154 -16.46 3.97 3.30
N MET A 155 -17.37 4.14 2.35
CA MET A 155 -17.12 4.88 1.12
C MET A 155 -18.20 5.93 0.87
N ARG A 156 -17.79 7.16 0.51
CA ARG A 156 -18.71 8.26 0.22
C ARG A 156 -18.32 8.97 -1.07
N HIS A 157 -19.27 9.15 -1.98
CA HIS A 157 -19.01 9.75 -3.31
C HIS A 157 -17.85 9.04 -4.03
N VAL A 158 -17.89 7.70 -4.05
CA VAL A 158 -16.94 6.84 -4.74
C VAL A 158 -17.63 6.16 -5.91
N GLN A 159 -17.13 6.35 -7.14
CA GLN A 159 -17.79 5.82 -8.34
C GLN A 159 -17.68 4.30 -8.44
N VAL A 160 -16.48 3.77 -8.18
CA VAL A 160 -16.16 2.34 -8.17
C VAL A 160 -15.63 1.97 -6.79
N PRO A 161 -16.49 1.49 -5.87
CA PRO A 161 -16.09 1.15 -4.51
C PRO A 161 -14.93 0.14 -4.45
N LEU A 162 -15.06 -0.94 -5.22
CA LEU A 162 -14.09 -2.01 -5.31
C LEU A 162 -13.88 -2.38 -6.78
N LYS A 163 -12.62 -2.34 -7.23
CA LYS A 163 -12.21 -2.70 -8.58
C LYS A 163 -11.35 -3.96 -8.51
N HIS A 164 -11.76 -4.98 -9.26
CA HIS A 164 -11.05 -6.26 -9.39
C HIS A 164 -10.40 -6.39 -10.78
N PRO A 165 -9.52 -7.39 -10.97
CA PRO A 165 -8.89 -7.69 -12.26
C PRO A 165 -9.90 -8.12 -13.33
#